data_AF-W5JPU2-F1
#
_entry.id   AF-W5JPU2-F1
#
_cell.length_a   1.000
_cell.length_b   1.000
_cell.length_c   1.000
_cell.angle_alpha   90.00
_cell.angle_beta   90.00
_cell.angle_gamma   90.00
#
_symmetry.space_group_name_H-M   'P 1'
#
loop_
_entity.id
_entity.type
_entity.pdbx_description
1 polymer ?
#
loop_
_entity_poly.entity_id
_entity_poly.type
_entity_poly.pdbx_seq_one_letter_code
_entity_poly.pdbx_strand_id
1 'polypeptide(L)'
;MSTSIILAGLGLAAVGYGGRMLMRQMPNAASKMQEVLKNMPKFDAEMMANSKYYRGGFEPKMSKREASLILGVSPSASKTKVKDAHKKIMLLNHPRSKLATIRPFFVESVTFLPLLIGQNA
;
A
#
# COMPACT_ATOMS: atom_id res chain seq x y z
N MET A 1 15.80 10.90 -7.46
CA MET A 1 15.23 10.87 -6.09
C MET A 1 15.79 11.95 -5.17
N SER A 2 16.95 12.56 -5.46
CA SER A 2 17.53 13.66 -4.67
C SER A 2 16.74 14.97 -4.72
N THR A 3 16.21 15.35 -5.87
CA THR A 3 15.44 16.61 -6.04
C THR A 3 14.21 16.68 -5.14
N SER A 4 13.51 15.55 -4.95
CA SER A 4 12.34 15.45 -4.08
C SER A 4 12.71 15.67 -2.60
N ILE A 5 13.87 15.19 -2.18
CA ILE A 5 14.39 15.33 -0.80
C ILE A 5 14.80 16.78 -0.54
N ILE A 6 15.48 17.42 -1.50
CA ILE A 6 15.93 18.81 -1.39
C ILE A 6 14.71 19.74 -1.36
N LEU A 7 13.75 19.55 -2.26
CA LEU A 7 12.53 20.35 -2.30
C LEU A 7 11.70 20.17 -1.01
N ALA A 8 11.59 18.94 -0.52
CA ALA A 8 10.92 18.66 0.75
C ALA A 8 11.65 19.33 1.95
N GLY A 9 12.98 19.27 1.98
CA GLY A 9 13.79 19.88 3.03
C GLY A 9 13.67 21.40 3.05
N LEU A 10 13.74 22.05 1.88
CA LEU A 10 13.57 23.51 1.76
C LEU A 10 12.15 23.95 2.11
N GLY A 11 11.13 23.20 1.67
CA GLY A 11 9.74 23.48 2.01
C GLY A 11 9.47 23.40 3.52
N LEU A 12 9.98 22.35 4.17
CA LEU A 12 9.81 22.17 5.62
C LEU A 12 10.53 23.28 6.41
N ALA A 13 11.74 23.67 5.98
CA ALA A 13 12.50 24.75 6.60
C ALA A 13 11.77 26.10 6.52
N ALA A 14 11.20 26.44 5.35
CA ALA A 14 10.47 27.67 5.14
C ALA A 14 9.21 27.76 6.03
N VAL A 15 8.42 26.68 6.08
CA VAL A 15 7.22 26.60 6.92
C VAL A 15 7.57 26.68 8.41
N GLY A 16 8.61 25.98 8.85
CA GLY A 16 9.06 26.00 10.25
C GLY A 16 9.54 27.38 10.69
N TYR A 17 10.34 28.06 9.87
CA TYR A 17 10.85 29.39 10.18
C TYR A 17 9.76 30.46 10.17
N GLY A 18 8.91 30.46 9.14
CA GLY A 18 7.77 31.38 9.05
C GLY A 18 6.76 31.18 10.18
N GLY A 19 6.44 29.92 10.52
CA GLY A 19 5.56 29.60 11.64
C GLY A 19 6.12 30.08 12.98
N ARG A 20 7.42 29.90 13.24
CA ARG A 20 8.06 30.33 14.50
C ARG A 20 8.04 31.85 14.67
N MET A 21 8.21 32.62 13.60
CA MET A 21 8.14 34.09 13.65
C MET A 21 6.72 34.57 13.99
N LEU A 22 5.72 34.04 13.28
CA LEU A 22 4.31 34.41 13.47
C LEU A 22 3.79 34.03 14.87
N MET A 23 4.21 32.88 15.42
CA MET A 23 3.82 32.47 16.78
C MET A 23 4.40 33.38 17.86
N ARG A 24 5.61 33.94 17.68
CA ARG A 24 6.23 34.83 18.67
C ARG A 24 5.58 36.22 18.72
N GLN A 25 4.97 36.66 17.62
CA GLN A 25 4.33 37.97 17.52
C GLN A 25 2.84 37.95 17.93
N MET A 26 2.24 36.78 18.12
CA MET A 26 0.81 36.67 18.46
C MET A 26 0.59 36.20 19.91
N PRO A 27 0.16 37.09 20.84
CA PRO A 27 -0.09 36.72 22.24
C PRO A 27 -1.27 35.75 22.43
N ASN A 28 -2.20 35.69 21.47
CA ASN A 28 -3.35 34.78 21.47
C ASN A 28 -3.16 33.57 20.53
N ALA A 29 -1.93 33.26 20.13
CA ALA A 29 -1.64 32.16 19.22
C ALA A 29 -2.09 30.79 19.79
N ALA A 30 -1.97 30.60 21.11
CA ALA A 30 -2.29 29.33 21.76
C ALA A 30 -3.77 28.95 21.65
N SER A 31 -4.70 29.90 21.77
CA SER A 31 -6.14 29.64 21.71
C SER A 31 -6.61 29.39 20.28
N LYS A 32 -6.15 30.20 19.31
CA LYS A 32 -6.47 30.02 17.89
C LYS A 32 -5.86 28.72 17.34
N MET A 33 -4.66 28.35 17.78
CA MET A 33 -4.03 27.10 17.38
C MET A 33 -4.83 25.88 17.88
N GLN A 34 -5.41 25.94 19.07
CA GLN A 34 -6.28 24.86 19.56
C GLN A 34 -7.57 24.72 18.75
N GLU A 35 -8.17 25.82 18.31
CA GLU A 35 -9.36 25.78 17.45
C GLU A 35 -9.05 25.23 16.07
N VAL A 36 -7.90 25.62 15.49
CA VAL A 36 -7.41 25.05 14.23
C VAL A 36 -7.06 23.57 14.38
N LEU A 37 -6.44 23.14 15.48
CA LEU A 37 -6.16 21.73 15.73
C LEU A 37 -7.44 20.91 15.92
N LYS A 38 -8.50 21.51 16.47
CA LYS A 38 -9.81 20.86 16.62
C LYS A 38 -10.56 20.73 15.29
N ASN A 39 -10.41 21.71 14.40
CA ASN A 39 -11.05 21.72 13.08
C ASN A 39 -10.18 21.15 11.97
N MET A 40 -8.91 20.82 12.24
CA MET A 40 -8.06 20.13 11.26
C MET A 40 -8.57 18.70 11.07
N PRO A 41 -8.68 18.24 9.80
CA PRO A 41 -8.92 16.84 9.53
C PRO A 41 -7.76 16.06 10.16
N LYS A 42 -8.08 15.19 11.10
CA LYS A 42 -7.10 14.31 11.71
C LYS A 42 -6.50 13.46 10.60
N PHE A 43 -5.25 13.74 10.23
CA PHE A 43 -4.45 12.89 9.36
C PHE A 43 -4.03 11.67 10.17
N ASP A 44 -5.02 10.89 10.59
CA ASP A 44 -4.82 9.66 11.31
C ASP A 44 -4.10 8.69 10.38
N ALA A 45 -3.17 7.93 10.95
CA ALA A 45 -2.50 6.82 10.26
C ALA A 45 -3.51 5.83 9.63
N GLU A 46 -4.80 5.88 10.01
CA GLU A 46 -5.91 5.20 9.37
C GLU A 46 -6.13 5.58 7.90
N MET A 47 -5.83 6.81 7.47
CA MET A 47 -5.92 7.16 6.04
C MET A 47 -4.81 6.51 5.21
N MET A 48 -3.65 6.23 5.84
CA MET A 48 -2.55 5.44 5.26
C MET A 48 -2.77 3.92 5.43
N ALA A 49 -3.47 3.50 6.49
CA ALA A 49 -3.75 2.09 6.80
C ALA A 49 -5.06 1.58 6.16
N ASN A 50 -5.91 2.46 5.63
CA ASN A 50 -6.98 2.11 4.70
C ASN A 50 -6.41 1.84 3.30
N SER A 51 -5.29 1.11 3.26
CA SER A 51 -4.83 0.38 2.10
C SER A 51 -5.79 -0.77 1.81
N LYS A 52 -7.06 -0.43 1.53
CA LYS A 52 -7.97 -1.12 0.62
C LYS A 52 -7.82 -2.64 0.57
N TYR A 53 -7.75 -3.28 1.74
CA TYR A 53 -7.69 -4.73 1.81
C TYR A 53 -9.01 -5.23 1.23
N TYR A 54 -8.90 -6.12 0.24
CA TYR A 54 -10.08 -6.72 -0.38
C TYR A 54 -10.84 -7.50 0.70
N ARG A 55 -12.03 -7.01 1.07
CA ARG A 55 -12.85 -7.62 2.13
C ARG A 55 -13.51 -8.89 1.57
N GLY A 56 -13.25 -10.04 2.20
CA GLY A 56 -13.81 -11.33 1.81
C GLY A 56 -12.79 -12.47 1.93
N GLY A 57 -13.23 -13.70 1.65
CA GLY A 57 -12.34 -14.84 1.41
C GLY A 57 -11.96 -14.95 -0.06
N PHE A 58 -11.27 -16.02 -0.43
CA PHE A 58 -11.05 -16.35 -1.82
C PHE A 58 -12.33 -16.92 -2.46
N GLU A 59 -12.52 -16.70 -3.76
CA GLU A 59 -13.58 -17.33 -4.54
C GLU A 59 -13.36 -18.85 -4.58
N PRO A 60 -14.45 -19.64 -4.57
CA PRO A 60 -14.34 -21.11 -4.59
C PRO A 60 -13.70 -21.64 -5.88
N LYS A 61 -13.72 -20.85 -6.95
CA LYS A 61 -13.08 -21.15 -8.23
C LYS A 61 -12.16 -19.97 -8.58
N MET A 62 -10.88 -20.24 -8.82
CA MET A 62 -9.92 -19.20 -9.18
C MET A 62 -10.36 -18.47 -10.46
N SER A 63 -10.78 -17.21 -10.32
CA SER A 63 -11.07 -16.34 -11.45
C SER A 63 -9.83 -15.55 -11.88
N LYS A 64 -9.79 -15.15 -13.16
CA LYS A 64 -8.69 -14.31 -13.69
C LYS A 64 -8.54 -13.00 -12.91
N ARG A 65 -9.65 -12.45 -12.43
CA ARG A 65 -9.69 -11.24 -11.61
C ARG A 65 -9.06 -11.50 -10.24
N GLU A 66 -9.44 -12.58 -9.56
CA GLU A 66 -8.87 -12.93 -8.27
C GLU A 66 -7.36 -13.21 -8.35
N ALA A 67 -6.93 -13.97 -9.35
CA ALA A 67 -5.50 -14.23 -9.58
C ALA A 67 -4.70 -12.92 -9.75
N SER A 68 -5.29 -11.93 -10.44
CA SER A 68 -4.67 -10.62 -10.62
C SER A 68 -4.50 -9.86 -9.28
N LEU A 69 -5.47 -9.99 -8.38
CA LEU A 69 -5.44 -9.38 -7.04
C LEU A 69 -4.41 -10.07 -6.13
N ILE A 70 -4.35 -11.40 -6.17
CA ILE A 70 -3.38 -12.20 -5.41
C ILE A 70 -1.94 -11.88 -5.83
N LEU A 71 -1.69 -11.82 -7.14
CA LEU A 71 -0.35 -11.60 -7.68
C LEU A 71 0.08 -10.12 -7.67
N GLY A 72 -0.86 -9.20 -7.47
CA GLY A 72 -0.61 -7.77 -7.57
C GLY A 72 -0.25 -7.31 -8.99
N VAL A 73 -0.78 -8.00 -10.02
CA VAL A 73 -0.52 -7.68 -11.43
C VAL A 73 -1.85 -7.39 -12.15
N SER A 74 -1.81 -6.57 -13.19
CA SER A 74 -3.01 -6.30 -14.01
C SER A 74 -3.53 -7.58 -14.69
N PRO A 75 -4.85 -7.76 -14.86
CA PRO A 75 -5.41 -8.90 -15.61
C PRO A 75 -4.96 -8.96 -17.08
N SER A 76 -4.44 -7.85 -17.62
CA SER A 76 -3.88 -7.74 -18.97
C SER A 76 -2.34 -7.74 -18.99
N ALA A 77 -1.68 -8.10 -17.89
CA ALA A 77 -0.22 -8.12 -17.80
C ALA A 77 0.42 -9.20 -18.69
N SER A 78 1.66 -8.95 -19.13
CA SER A 78 2.43 -9.88 -19.95
C SER A 78 2.77 -11.18 -19.19
N LYS A 79 2.87 -12.30 -19.93
CA LYS A 79 3.21 -13.63 -19.36
C LYS A 79 4.51 -13.62 -18.55
N THR A 80 5.46 -12.74 -18.88
CA THR A 80 6.71 -12.56 -18.14
C THR A 80 6.49 -12.01 -16.74
N LYS A 81 5.74 -10.90 -16.62
CA LYS A 81 5.43 -10.26 -15.32
C LYS A 81 4.63 -11.20 -14.40
N VAL A 82 3.72 -11.99 -14.98
CA VAL A 82 2.93 -12.97 -14.22
C VAL A 82 3.83 -14.06 -13.63
N LYS A 83 4.79 -14.60 -14.41
CA LYS A 83 5.75 -15.62 -13.94
C LYS A 83 6.65 -15.10 -12.82
N ASP A 84 7.12 -13.86 -12.94
CA ASP A 84 8.02 -13.27 -11.95
C ASP A 84 7.29 -12.97 -10.63
N ALA A 85 6.07 -12.43 -10.71
CA ALA A 85 5.22 -12.22 -9.54
C ALA A 85 4.87 -13.55 -8.84
N HIS A 86 4.55 -14.58 -9.62
CA HIS A 86 4.28 -15.93 -9.11
C HIS A 86 5.49 -16.50 -8.35
N LYS A 87 6.70 -16.45 -8.94
CA LYS A 87 7.94 -16.92 -8.27
C LYS A 87 8.18 -16.18 -6.95
N LYS A 88 8.01 -14.86 -6.95
CA LYS A 88 8.21 -14.01 -5.77
C LYS A 88 7.28 -14.42 -4.63
N ILE A 89 6.01 -14.63 -4.93
CA ILE A 89 5.00 -15.05 -3.94
C ILE A 89 5.28 -16.46 -3.40
N MET A 90 5.68 -17.38 -4.27
CA MET A 90 6.06 -18.74 -3.87
C MET A 90 7.26 -18.78 -2.93
N LEU A 91 8.28 -17.94 -3.20
CA LEU A 91 9.46 -17.81 -2.33
C LEU A 91 9.10 -17.25 -0.95
N LEU A 92 8.26 -16.22 -0.90
CA LEU A 92 7.80 -15.61 0.35
C LEU A 92 7.03 -16.62 1.22
N ASN A 93 6.22 -17.46 0.58
CA ASN A 93 5.38 -18.46 1.22
C ASN A 93 6.05 -19.85 1.31
N HIS A 94 7.34 -19.99 1.06
CA HIS A 94 8.02 -21.29 1.16
C HIS A 94 7.99 -21.80 2.63
N PRO A 95 7.80 -23.11 2.91
CA PRO A 95 7.65 -23.66 4.27
C PRO A 95 8.82 -23.43 5.24
N ARG A 96 9.95 -22.94 4.73
CA ARG A 96 11.11 -22.56 5.54
C ARG A 96 10.94 -21.19 6.24
N SER A 97 10.10 -20.30 5.72
CA SER A 97 9.78 -19.01 6.34
C SER A 97 8.49 -19.14 7.19
N LYS A 98 8.59 -18.77 8.47
CA LYS A 98 7.51 -18.88 9.48
C LYS A 98 6.34 -17.90 9.29
N LEU A 99 5.81 -17.74 8.09
CA LEU A 99 4.44 -17.21 7.88
C LEU A 99 3.55 -18.39 7.51
N ALA A 100 3.03 -19.08 8.53
CA ALA A 100 2.30 -20.35 8.40
C ALA A 100 0.78 -20.21 8.64
N THR A 101 0.21 -19.02 8.37
CA THR A 101 -1.20 -18.74 8.76
C THR A 101 -2.18 -18.70 7.56
N ILE A 102 -1.74 -18.81 6.30
CA ILE A 102 -2.62 -18.67 5.11
C ILE A 102 -2.56 -19.89 4.16
N ARG A 103 -2.16 -21.07 4.65
CA ARG A 103 -1.47 -22.06 3.80
C ARG A 103 -2.25 -23.15 3.04
N PRO A 104 -3.54 -23.47 3.25
CA PRO A 104 -4.17 -24.47 2.38
C PRO A 104 -4.67 -23.86 1.06
N PHE A 105 -5.54 -22.84 1.14
CA PHE A 105 -6.23 -22.34 -0.05
C PHE A 105 -5.34 -21.52 -1.01
N PHE A 106 -4.37 -20.78 -0.47
CA PHE A 106 -3.52 -19.89 -1.27
C PHE A 106 -2.51 -20.65 -2.15
N VAL A 107 -1.95 -21.76 -1.63
CA VAL A 107 -0.92 -22.51 -2.35
C VAL A 107 -1.54 -23.32 -3.49
N GLU A 108 -2.70 -23.92 -3.24
CA GLU A 108 -3.43 -24.69 -4.26
C GLU A 108 -3.97 -23.78 -5.36
N SER A 109 -4.45 -22.59 -5.01
CA SER A 109 -4.98 -21.66 -5.99
C SER A 109 -3.84 -21.18 -6.92
N VAL A 110 -2.71 -20.74 -6.37
CA VAL A 110 -1.60 -20.16 -7.15
C VAL A 110 -0.89 -21.18 -8.06
N THR A 111 -0.91 -22.48 -7.75
CA THR A 111 -0.34 -23.53 -8.61
C THR A 111 -1.18 -23.83 -9.86
N PHE A 112 -2.47 -23.50 -9.89
CA PHE A 112 -3.32 -23.60 -11.10
C PHE A 112 -3.17 -22.41 -12.07
N LEU A 113 -2.37 -21.39 -11.71
CA LEU A 113 -2.13 -20.21 -12.53
C LEU A 113 -1.56 -20.50 -13.94
N PRO A 114 -0.65 -21.48 -14.16
CA PRO A 114 -0.17 -21.82 -15.50
C PRO A 114 -1.30 -22.27 -16.45
N LEU A 115 -2.35 -22.89 -15.90
CA LEU A 115 -3.54 -23.35 -16.62
C LEU A 115 -4.43 -22.17 -17.06
N LEU A 116 -4.46 -21.06 -16.31
CA LEU A 116 -5.16 -19.82 -16.68
C LEU A 116 -4.40 -18.96 -17.71
N ILE A 117 -3.06 -18.99 -17.66
CA ILE A 117 -2.22 -18.30 -18.65
C ILE A 117 -2.34 -18.96 -20.04
N GLY A 118 -2.66 -20.26 -20.09
CA GLY A 118 -2.89 -21.02 -21.32
C GLY A 118 -4.24 -20.77 -22.00
N GLN A 119 -5.25 -20.24 -21.30
CA GLN A 119 -6.59 -20.02 -21.86
C GLN A 119 -6.81 -18.63 -22.48
N ASN A 120 -5.78 -17.78 -22.57
CA ASN A 120 -5.84 -16.50 -23.30
C ASN A 120 -4.94 -16.53 -24.55
N ALA A 121 -5.08 -17.60 -25.34
CA ALA A 121 -4.71 -17.63 -26.75
C ALA A 121 -6.01 -17.58 -27.56
#